data_AF-A0A9D2MWZ0-F1
#
_entry.id   AF-A0A9D2MWZ0-F1
#
_cell.length_a   1.000
_cell.length_b   1.000
_cell.length_c   1.000
_cell.angle_alpha   90.00
_cell.angle_beta   90.00
_cell.angle_gamma   90.00
#
_symmetry.space_group_name_H-M   'P 1'
#
loop_
_entity.id
_entity.type
_entity.pdbx_description
1 polymer ?
#
loop_
_entity_poly.entity_id
_entity_poly.type
_entity_poly.pdbx_seq_one_letter_code
_entity_poly.pdbx_strand_id
1 'polypeptide(L)'
;MRKHFAIAALAFALTVGSAITSFASGFTYTSGGWRFQWDDNGNYCVDNWVHYRNHWFYFGPDGIMDTGWIYKDGNWYFAADTGELQTGFLKINGNVYYMDANSCALFTGEKEYNGVTYTFTENGTIDGQPYIYTEWNSDGTLRRGTKFGYAS
;
A
#
# COMPACT_ATOMS: atom_id res chain seq x y z
N MET A 1 -2.88 0.49 30.96
CA MET A 1 -2.29 1.69 30.32
C MET A 1 -1.72 1.29 28.96
N ARG A 2 -2.44 1.55 27.87
CA ARG A 2 -1.91 1.38 26.51
C ARG A 2 -1.19 2.68 26.14
N LYS A 3 0.12 2.60 25.88
CA LYS A 3 0.92 3.74 25.45
C LYS A 3 0.64 3.93 23.95
N HIS A 4 0.06 5.08 23.60
CA HIS A 4 -0.07 5.52 22.21
C HIS A 4 1.31 5.90 21.68
N PHE A 5 1.77 5.22 20.64
CA PHE A 5 2.88 5.68 19.82
C PHE A 5 2.28 6.48 18.66
N ALA A 6 2.27 7.80 18.81
CA ALA A 6 2.13 8.71 17.69
C ALA A 6 3.50 8.85 17.01
N ILE A 7 3.59 8.61 15.70
CA ILE A 7 4.77 8.94 14.90
C ILE A 7 4.33 9.69 13.63
N ALA A 8 4.61 10.99 13.68
CA ALA A 8 4.97 11.94 12.63
C ALA A 8 4.13 12.03 11.34
N ALA A 9 3.24 13.02 11.32
CA ALA A 9 2.91 13.76 10.11
C ALA A 9 4.14 14.58 9.66
N LEU A 10 4.56 14.42 8.40
CA LEU A 10 5.34 15.42 7.69
C LEU A 10 4.52 15.86 6.47
N ALA A 11 3.71 16.89 6.66
CA ALA A 11 3.03 17.59 5.59
C ALA A 11 4.06 18.40 4.78
N PHE A 12 4.18 18.15 3.48
CA PHE A 12 4.71 19.14 2.55
C PHE A 12 3.56 20.07 2.13
N ALA A 13 3.15 20.94 3.06
CA ALA A 13 2.36 22.12 2.73
C ALA A 13 3.35 23.26 2.43
N LEU A 14 3.74 23.42 1.16
CA LEU A 14 4.53 24.56 0.71
C LEU A 14 4.17 24.94 -0.72
N THR A 15 3.03 25.61 -0.91
CA THR A 15 2.99 27.01 -1.38
C THR A 15 1.56 27.53 -1.39
N VAL A 16 1.43 28.79 -1.01
CA VAL A 16 0.22 29.60 -1.14
C VAL A 16 -0.29 29.61 -2.59
N GLY A 17 -1.55 29.27 -2.79
CA GLY A 17 -2.28 29.49 -4.03
C GLY A 17 -2.23 28.33 -5.03
N SER A 18 -3.39 27.70 -5.22
CA SER A 18 -3.73 26.76 -6.31
C SER A 18 -3.14 25.35 -6.22
N ALA A 19 -4.03 24.39 -5.98
CA ALA A 19 -3.94 22.98 -6.34
C ALA A 19 -2.76 22.17 -5.76
N ILE A 20 -2.99 21.53 -4.61
CA ILE A 20 -2.78 20.07 -4.63
C ILE A 20 -3.69 19.55 -5.74
N THR A 21 -3.08 19.08 -6.82
CA THR A 21 -3.77 18.54 -7.99
C THR A 21 -4.88 17.61 -7.52
N SER A 22 -6.12 18.00 -7.82
CA SER A 22 -7.32 17.23 -7.50
C SER A 22 -7.08 15.76 -7.82
N PHE A 23 -7.20 14.88 -6.84
CA PHE A 23 -7.82 13.60 -7.17
C PHE A 23 -9.12 13.96 -7.92
N ALA A 24 -9.36 13.38 -9.10
CA ALA A 24 -10.59 13.65 -9.84
C ALA A 24 -11.82 13.24 -8.99
N SER A 25 -13.00 13.66 -9.42
CA SER A 25 -14.33 13.41 -8.82
C SER A 25 -14.37 12.30 -7.75
N GLY A 26 -14.70 12.67 -6.51
CA GLY A 26 -14.92 11.73 -5.40
C GLY A 26 -14.00 11.95 -4.21
N PHE A 27 -12.69 12.11 -4.39
CA PHE A 27 -11.77 12.28 -3.27
C PHE A 27 -11.86 13.69 -2.65
N THR A 28 -12.01 13.74 -1.33
CA THR A 28 -12.16 14.97 -0.55
C THR A 28 -11.24 14.90 0.66
N TYR A 29 -10.37 15.91 0.83
CA TYR A 29 -9.55 16.00 2.05
C TYR A 29 -10.34 16.70 3.16
N THR A 30 -10.34 16.09 4.35
CA THR A 30 -10.99 16.62 5.55
C THR A 30 -9.96 16.78 6.67
N SER A 31 -10.35 17.36 7.80
CA SER A 31 -9.49 17.45 8.98
C SER A 31 -9.04 16.10 9.54
N GLY A 32 -9.75 15.01 9.21
CA GLY A 32 -9.41 13.65 9.62
C GLY A 32 -8.60 12.86 8.58
N GLY A 33 -8.43 13.38 7.36
CA GLY A 33 -7.78 12.68 6.26
C GLY A 33 -8.62 12.65 4.98
N TRP A 34 -8.18 11.84 4.01
CA TRP A 34 -8.87 11.67 2.73
C TRP A 34 -10.14 10.84 2.88
N ARG A 35 -11.23 11.28 2.26
CA ARG A 35 -12.49 10.56 2.08
C ARG A 35 -12.80 10.38 0.62
N PHE A 36 -13.66 9.43 0.26
CA PHE A 36 -14.17 9.25 -1.09
C PHE A 36 -15.68 9.39 -1.13
N GLN A 37 -16.24 10.27 -1.94
CA GLN A 37 -17.67 10.43 -2.17
C GLN A 37 -18.12 9.45 -3.27
N TRP A 38 -19.10 8.60 -2.98
CA TRP A 38 -19.64 7.63 -3.93
C TRP A 38 -20.66 8.22 -4.89
N ASP A 39 -21.34 9.28 -4.46
CA ASP A 39 -22.44 9.89 -5.20
C ASP A 39 -22.46 11.42 -5.05
N ASP A 40 -23.30 12.04 -5.87
CA ASP A 40 -23.51 13.50 -5.86
C ASP A 40 -24.35 13.97 -4.66
N ASN A 41 -24.85 13.03 -3.83
CA ASN A 41 -25.60 13.35 -2.62
C ASN A 41 -24.69 13.60 -1.41
N GLY A 42 -23.36 13.48 -1.59
CA GLY A 42 -22.36 13.71 -0.56
C GLY A 42 -22.17 12.52 0.38
N ASN A 43 -22.60 11.31 0.00
CA ASN A 43 -22.34 10.11 0.77
C ASN A 43 -20.89 9.66 0.59
N TYR A 44 -20.20 9.40 1.71
CA TYR A 44 -18.82 8.93 1.71
C TYR A 44 -18.73 7.41 1.76
N CYS A 45 -17.69 6.87 1.15
CA CYS A 45 -17.21 5.51 1.29
C CYS A 45 -16.81 5.24 2.74
N VAL A 46 -17.31 4.14 3.29
CA VAL A 46 -17.03 3.69 4.66
C VAL A 46 -16.87 2.17 4.65
N ASP A 47 -15.83 1.69 5.31
CA ASP A 47 -15.47 0.26 5.44
C ASP A 47 -15.49 -0.50 4.10
N ASN A 48 -14.94 0.11 3.06
CA ASN A 48 -15.04 -0.44 1.72
C ASN A 48 -13.87 -0.04 0.82
N TRP A 49 -13.73 -0.82 -0.24
CA TRP A 49 -12.72 -0.65 -1.27
C TRP A 49 -13.19 0.32 -2.34
N VAL A 50 -12.27 1.15 -2.84
CA VAL A 50 -12.51 2.04 -3.98
C VAL A 50 -11.50 1.69 -5.06
N HIS A 51 -12.00 1.33 -6.24
CA HIS A 51 -11.17 1.20 -7.43
C HIS A 51 -11.22 2.50 -8.22
N TYR A 52 -10.10 3.18 -8.30
CA TYR A 52 -10.01 4.48 -8.95
C TYR A 52 -8.72 4.56 -9.77
N ARG A 53 -8.85 4.93 -11.06
CA ARG A 53 -7.73 5.04 -12.00
C ARG A 53 -6.80 3.81 -12.05
N ASN A 54 -7.36 2.61 -11.96
CA ASN A 54 -6.60 1.34 -11.94
C ASN A 54 -5.80 1.09 -10.65
N HIS A 55 -6.11 1.82 -9.58
CA HIS A 55 -5.55 1.60 -8.25
C HIS A 55 -6.67 1.31 -7.26
N TRP A 56 -6.38 0.44 -6.30
CA TRP A 56 -7.29 0.15 -5.21
C TRP A 56 -6.91 0.96 -3.98
N PHE A 57 -7.92 1.45 -3.28
CA PHE A 57 -7.82 2.17 -2.02
C PHE A 57 -8.78 1.54 -1.03
N TYR A 58 -8.48 1.64 0.27
CA TYR A 58 -9.39 1.23 1.32
C TYR A 58 -9.78 2.41 2.19
N PHE A 59 -11.06 2.52 2.49
CA PHE A 59 -11.59 3.49 3.44
C PHE A 59 -12.09 2.74 4.66
N GLY A 60 -11.55 3.10 5.83
CA GLY A 60 -11.88 2.47 7.09
C GLY A 60 -13.31 2.76 7.55
N PRO A 61 -13.72 2.22 8.71
CA PRO A 61 -15.06 2.43 9.28
C PRO A 61 -15.39 3.88 9.65
N ASP A 62 -14.39 4.75 9.75
CA ASP A 62 -14.54 6.19 9.94
C ASP A 62 -14.66 6.97 8.61
N GLY A 63 -14.61 6.25 7.49
CA GLY A 63 -14.63 6.78 6.13
C GLY A 63 -13.35 7.49 5.72
N ILE A 64 -12.26 7.34 6.47
CA ILE A 64 -10.94 7.88 6.14
C ILE A 64 -10.15 6.82 5.38
N MET A 65 -9.34 7.27 4.41
CA MET A 65 -8.44 6.41 3.64
C MET A 65 -7.36 5.83 4.55
N ASP A 66 -7.26 4.51 4.59
CA ASP A 66 -6.21 3.82 5.33
C ASP A 66 -4.93 3.69 4.50
N THR A 67 -3.80 3.73 5.21
CA THR A 67 -2.45 3.50 4.65
C THR A 67 -1.72 2.45 5.50
N GLY A 68 -0.75 1.77 4.92
CA GLY A 68 -0.01 0.70 5.59
C GLY A 68 -0.78 -0.62 5.64
N TRP A 69 -0.58 -1.39 6.70
CA TRP A 69 -1.22 -2.69 6.87
C TRP A 69 -2.72 -2.58 7.17
N ILE A 70 -3.53 -3.23 6.35
CA ILE A 70 -4.99 -3.28 6.47
C ILE A 70 -5.40 -4.74 6.64
N TYR A 71 -6.23 -5.03 7.65
CA TYR A 71 -6.81 -6.35 7.85
C TYR A 71 -8.31 -6.30 7.60
N LYS A 72 -8.78 -7.03 6.59
CA LYS A 72 -10.20 -7.07 6.22
C LYS A 72 -10.58 -8.45 5.70
N ASP A 73 -11.74 -8.93 6.14
CA ASP A 73 -12.35 -10.19 5.71
C ASP A 73 -11.39 -11.40 5.77
N GLY A 74 -10.56 -11.45 6.81
CA GLY A 74 -9.60 -12.55 7.04
C GLY A 74 -8.28 -12.44 6.27
N ASN A 75 -8.07 -11.35 5.52
CA ASN A 75 -6.89 -11.15 4.70
C ASN A 75 -6.14 -9.87 5.08
N TRP A 76 -4.82 -9.89 4.90
CA TRP A 76 -3.97 -8.71 5.04
C TRP A 76 -3.74 -8.05 3.69
N TYR A 77 -3.68 -6.73 3.68
CA TYR A 77 -3.40 -5.89 2.53
C TYR A 77 -2.38 -4.82 2.94
N PHE A 78 -1.69 -4.22 1.97
CA PHE A 78 -0.75 -3.14 2.25
C PHE A 78 -1.01 -1.97 1.31
N ALA A 79 -1.37 -0.82 1.86
CA ALA A 79 -1.47 0.45 1.15
C ALA A 79 -0.17 1.26 1.32
N ALA A 80 0.32 1.86 0.24
CA ALA A 80 1.41 2.84 0.32
C ALA A 80 0.94 4.11 1.04
N ASP A 81 1.87 5.03 1.32
CA ASP A 81 1.55 6.33 1.93
C ASP A 81 0.61 7.18 1.06
N THR A 82 0.53 6.89 -0.23
CA THR A 82 -0.43 7.49 -1.17
C THR A 82 -1.85 6.93 -1.03
N GLY A 83 -2.04 5.84 -0.26
CA GLY A 83 -3.30 5.10 -0.11
C GLY A 83 -3.49 3.95 -1.10
N GLU A 84 -2.63 3.86 -2.12
CA GLU A 84 -2.73 2.83 -3.15
C GLU A 84 -2.30 1.46 -2.61
N LEU A 85 -3.16 0.46 -2.74
CA LEU A 85 -2.84 -0.94 -2.43
C LEU A 85 -1.71 -1.43 -3.33
N GLN A 86 -0.78 -2.14 -2.71
CA GLN A 86 0.43 -2.66 -3.31
C GLN A 86 0.28 -4.14 -3.65
N THR A 87 0.90 -4.54 -4.75
CA THR A 87 0.97 -5.94 -5.21
C THR A 87 2.41 -6.39 -5.40
N GLY A 88 2.64 -7.69 -5.52
CA GLY A 88 3.97 -8.27 -5.74
C GLY A 88 4.84 -8.30 -4.49
N PHE A 89 6.17 -8.27 -4.68
CA PHE A 89 7.12 -8.36 -3.57
C PHE A 89 7.26 -7.02 -2.86
N LEU A 90 7.06 -7.02 -1.54
CA LEU A 90 7.21 -5.85 -0.68
C LEU A 90 8.24 -6.10 0.41
N LYS A 91 9.17 -5.17 0.58
CA LYS A 91 10.12 -5.19 1.71
C LYS A 91 9.70 -4.17 2.75
N ILE A 92 9.21 -4.65 3.90
CA ILE A 92 8.72 -3.82 5.00
C ILE A 92 9.49 -4.21 6.26
N ASN A 93 10.18 -3.25 6.88
CA ASN A 93 10.96 -3.44 8.11
C ASN A 93 11.96 -4.61 8.05
N GLY A 94 12.54 -4.88 6.87
CA GLY A 94 13.52 -5.95 6.67
C GLY A 94 12.93 -7.31 6.29
N ASN A 95 11.62 -7.50 6.45
CA ASN A 95 10.90 -8.70 6.02
C ASN A 95 10.40 -8.55 4.58
N VAL A 96 10.33 -9.66 3.85
CA VAL A 96 9.72 -9.68 2.53
C VAL A 96 8.37 -10.36 2.56
N TYR A 97 7.40 -9.71 1.94
CA TYR A 97 6.02 -10.15 1.77
C TYR A 97 5.75 -10.31 0.28
N TYR A 98 4.81 -11.19 -0.06
CA TYR A 98 4.28 -11.30 -1.41
C TYR A 98 2.79 -10.98 -1.36
N MET A 99 2.39 -9.91 -2.03
CA MET A 99 1.01 -9.51 -2.20
C MET A 99 0.51 -10.05 -3.53
N ASP A 100 -0.62 -10.73 -3.54
CA ASP A 100 -1.19 -11.30 -4.75
C ASP A 100 -1.49 -10.21 -5.80
N ALA A 101 -1.14 -10.48 -7.05
CA ALA A 101 -1.25 -9.52 -8.14
C ALA A 101 -2.70 -9.18 -8.51
N ASN A 102 -3.65 -10.06 -8.21
CA ASN A 102 -5.05 -9.87 -8.57
C ASN A 102 -5.87 -9.37 -7.38
N SER A 103 -5.70 -9.99 -6.21
CA SER A 103 -6.51 -9.66 -5.04
C SER A 103 -5.89 -8.57 -4.17
N CYS A 104 -4.61 -8.22 -4.37
CA CYS A 104 -3.82 -7.37 -3.46
C CYS A 104 -3.65 -7.94 -2.04
N ALA A 105 -4.14 -9.15 -1.78
CA ALA A 105 -4.05 -9.78 -0.47
C ALA A 105 -2.66 -10.35 -0.24
N LEU A 106 -2.20 -10.34 1.00
CA LEU A 106 -0.99 -11.01 1.44
C LEU A 106 -1.12 -12.51 1.15
N PHE A 107 -0.21 -13.02 0.37
CA PHE A 107 -0.09 -14.44 0.11
C PHE A 107 0.72 -15.12 1.22
N THR A 108 0.22 -16.25 1.68
CA THR A 108 0.93 -17.15 2.59
C THR A 108 1.00 -18.54 1.96
N GLY A 109 2.16 -19.18 2.03
CA GLY A 109 2.41 -20.48 1.44
C GLY A 109 3.69 -20.51 0.63
N GLU A 110 3.88 -21.60 -0.12
CA GLU A 110 5.04 -21.77 -0.99
C GLU A 110 4.80 -21.14 -2.37
N LYS A 111 5.81 -20.45 -2.87
CA LYS A 111 5.79 -19.83 -4.19
C LYS A 111 7.12 -20.03 -4.88
N GLU A 112 7.11 -20.68 -6.04
CA GLU A 112 8.28 -20.75 -6.92
C GLU A 112 8.43 -19.44 -7.71
N TYR A 113 9.63 -18.87 -7.69
CA TYR A 113 10.02 -17.72 -8.48
C TYR A 113 11.44 -17.90 -9.00
N ASN A 114 11.60 -17.87 -10.33
CA ASN A 114 12.87 -18.12 -11.02
C ASN A 114 13.55 -19.44 -10.59
N GLY A 115 12.78 -20.52 -10.39
CA GLY A 115 13.29 -21.84 -10.00
C GLY A 115 13.69 -21.97 -8.53
N VAL A 116 13.38 -20.96 -7.70
CA VAL A 116 13.57 -21.00 -6.25
C VAL A 116 12.22 -20.94 -5.56
N THR A 117 11.96 -21.87 -4.64
CA THR A 117 10.76 -21.87 -3.82
C THR A 117 10.96 -21.03 -2.57
N TYR A 118 10.07 -20.08 -2.34
CA TYR A 118 10.01 -19.23 -1.15
C TYR A 118 8.79 -19.60 -0.33
N THR A 119 8.93 -19.59 0.99
CA THR A 119 7.81 -19.75 1.92
C THR A 119 7.45 -18.39 2.51
N PHE A 120 6.25 -17.91 2.18
CA PHE A 120 5.67 -16.69 2.74
C PHE A 120 4.78 -17.03 3.91
N THR A 121 4.97 -16.34 5.02
CA THR A 121 4.08 -16.40 6.18
C THR A 121 3.38 -15.05 6.36
N GLU A 122 2.41 -14.97 7.28
CA GLU A 122 1.80 -13.69 7.67
C GLU A 122 2.83 -12.67 8.19
N ASN A 123 3.99 -13.14 8.66
CA ASN A 123 5.10 -12.32 9.15
C ASN A 123 6.19 -12.07 8.10
N GLY A 124 5.98 -12.51 6.85
CA GLY A 124 6.96 -12.45 5.76
C GLY A 124 7.78 -13.74 5.61
N THR A 125 8.96 -13.65 5.00
CA THR A 125 9.88 -14.79 4.77
C THR A 125 10.87 -14.98 5.91
N ILE A 126 11.11 -16.23 6.32
CA ILE A 126 11.98 -16.58 7.44
C ILE A 126 13.47 -16.75 7.11
N ASP A 127 13.91 -16.85 5.83
CA ASP A 127 15.32 -17.22 5.54
C ASP A 127 15.98 -16.70 4.22
N GLY A 128 15.49 -15.60 3.62
CA GLY A 128 16.18 -14.79 2.58
C GLY A 128 16.40 -15.41 1.17
N GLN A 129 16.50 -14.69 0.04
CA GLN A 129 16.22 -13.29 -0.33
C GLN A 129 15.59 -13.29 -1.75
N PRO A 130 14.37 -12.74 -1.97
CA PRO A 130 13.85 -12.55 -3.33
C PRO A 130 14.51 -11.35 -4.04
N TYR A 131 14.63 -11.46 -5.36
CA TYR A 131 15.14 -10.42 -6.24
C TYR A 131 14.05 -9.34 -6.49
N ILE A 132 14.26 -8.14 -5.95
CA ILE A 132 13.32 -7.01 -5.96
C ILE A 132 13.91 -5.88 -6.84
N TYR A 133 13.07 -5.25 -7.68
CA TYR A 133 13.46 -4.06 -8.45
C TYR A 133 14.02 -2.98 -7.53
N THR A 134 15.19 -2.42 -7.87
CA THR A 134 15.96 -1.64 -6.89
C THR A 134 15.51 -0.19 -6.69
N GLU A 135 14.67 0.39 -7.55
CA GLU A 135 14.30 1.81 -7.41
C GLU A 135 12.89 2.08 -7.97
N TRP A 136 11.97 2.42 -7.06
CA TRP A 136 10.75 3.16 -7.37
C TRP A 136 10.95 4.61 -6.94
N ASN A 137 10.79 5.53 -7.89
CA ASN A 137 10.62 6.93 -7.54
C ASN A 137 9.24 7.11 -6.89
N SER A 138 9.10 8.13 -6.03
CA SER A 138 7.81 8.55 -5.47
C SER A 138 6.79 9.03 -6.53
N ASP A 139 7.16 9.02 -7.82
CA ASP A 139 6.34 9.37 -8.98
C ASP A 139 5.90 8.16 -9.82
N GLY A 140 6.23 6.93 -9.40
CA GLY A 140 5.80 5.72 -10.09
C GLY A 140 6.69 5.26 -11.27
N THR A 141 7.88 5.84 -11.48
CA THR A 141 8.78 5.44 -12.58
C THR A 141 10.00 4.60 -12.14
N LEU A 142 10.42 3.68 -13.02
CA LEU A 142 11.54 2.73 -12.84
C LEU A 142 12.89 3.37 -13.17
N ARG A 143 13.92 3.16 -12.33
CA ARG A 143 15.26 3.72 -12.61
C ARG A 143 16.41 2.72 -12.84
N ARG A 144 16.37 1.47 -12.36
CA ARG A 144 17.22 0.32 -12.79
C ARG A 144 17.01 -0.87 -11.85
N GLY A 145 17.19 -2.10 -12.33
CA GLY A 145 17.31 -3.33 -11.54
C GLY A 145 18.65 -4.03 -11.83
N THR A 146 19.48 -4.28 -10.81
CA THR A 146 20.75 -5.05 -10.94
C THR A 146 20.59 -6.46 -10.44
N LYS A 147 20.65 -7.48 -11.32
CA LYS A 147 20.54 -8.91 -10.97
C LYS A 147 21.58 -9.27 -9.91
N PHE A 148 21.16 -9.80 -8.75
CA PHE A 148 22.08 -10.53 -7.89
C PHE A 148 21.83 -12.02 -8.09
N GLY A 149 22.68 -12.62 -8.92
CA GLY A 149 22.92 -14.05 -8.92
C GLY A 149 24.01 -14.39 -7.89
N TYR A 150 23.94 -15.63 -7.40
CA TYR A 150 24.83 -16.31 -6.46
C TYR A 150 26.32 -15.93 -6.57
N ALA A 151 26.95 -15.86 -5.40
CA ALA A 151 28.36 -16.21 -5.25
C ALA A 151 28.48 -17.17 -4.06
N SER A 152 28.87 -18.41 -4.40
CA SER A 152 29.44 -19.51 -3.59
C SER A 152 28.91 -19.77 -2.18
#